data_AF-A0A178J9H3-F1
#
_entry.id   AF-A0A178J9H3-F1
#
_cell.length_a   1.000
_cell.length_b   1.000
_cell.length_c   1.000
_cell.angle_alpha   90.00
_cell.angle_beta   90.00
_cell.angle_gamma   90.00
#
_symmetry.space_group_name_H-M   'P 1'
#
loop_
_entity.id
_entity.type
_entity.pdbx_description
1 polymer ?
#
loop_
_entity_poly.entity_id
_entity_poly.type
_entity_poly.pdbx_seq_one_letter_code
_entity_poly.pdbx_strand_id
1 'polypeptide(L)'
;MGIEHAAILKILFALSLFASVPWLFAVGKLVGRALVLYFHPVTEVTLEIEDENGEVETRTIKVSNSSDLAQNLLKAKRIVGHD
;
A
#
# COMPACT_ATOMS: atom_id res chain seq x y z
N MET A 1 34.94 -41.38 -4.91
CA MET A 1 34.52 -40.58 -3.74
C MET A 1 33.89 -39.21 -4.05
N GLY A 2 33.99 -38.64 -5.27
CA GLY A 2 33.39 -37.32 -5.56
C GLY A 2 31.93 -37.34 -6.02
N ILE A 3 31.48 -38.40 -6.69
CA ILE A 3 30.17 -38.43 -7.36
C ILE A 3 29.02 -38.64 -6.36
N GLU A 4 29.25 -39.48 -5.34
CA GLU A 4 28.25 -39.75 -4.30
C GLU A 4 28.01 -38.54 -3.39
N HIS A 5 29.06 -37.79 -3.06
CA HIS A 5 28.93 -36.56 -2.28
C HIS A 5 28.15 -35.49 -3.06
N ALA A 6 28.38 -35.37 -4.38
CA ALA A 6 27.62 -34.47 -5.23
C ALA A 6 26.13 -34.87 -5.34
N ALA A 7 25.84 -36.18 -5.36
CA ALA A 7 24.47 -36.68 -5.36
C ALA A 7 23.74 -36.36 -4.04
N ILE A 8 24.40 -36.57 -2.90
CA ILE A 8 23.84 -36.27 -1.57
C ILE A 8 23.57 -34.75 -1.43
N LEU A 9 24.52 -33.91 -1.87
CA LEU A 9 24.35 -32.45 -1.85
C LEU A 9 23.13 -32.00 -2.66
N LYS A 10 22.91 -32.58 -3.86
CA LYS A 10 21.74 -32.25 -4.69
C LYS A 10 20.43 -32.62 -4.02
N ILE A 11 20.37 -33.77 -3.35
CA ILE A 11 19.17 -34.23 -2.64
C ILE A 11 18.87 -33.33 -1.44
N LEU A 12 19.89 -33.00 -0.65
CA LEU A 12 19.75 -32.07 0.47
C LEU A 12 19.29 -30.69 0.01
N PHE A 13 19.85 -30.20 -1.10
CA PHE A 13 19.45 -28.91 -1.67
C PHE A 13 18.01 -28.93 -2.14
N ALA A 14 17.59 -29.98 -2.87
CA ALA A 14 16.22 -30.13 -3.34
C ALA A 14 15.20 -30.20 -2.19
N LEU A 15 15.49 -30.98 -1.15
CA LEU A 15 14.66 -31.07 0.06
C LEU A 15 14.58 -29.72 0.79
N SER A 16 15.71 -29.02 0.94
CA SER A 16 15.75 -27.71 1.59
C SER A 16 14.95 -26.67 0.81
N LEU A 17 15.04 -26.71 -0.53
CA LEU A 17 14.30 -25.81 -1.40
C LEU A 17 12.80 -26.05 -1.27
N PHE A 18 12.37 -27.31 -1.28
CA PHE A 18 10.96 -27.68 -1.10
C PHE A 18 10.44 -27.31 0.29
N ALA A 19 11.23 -27.54 1.33
CA ALA A 19 10.90 -27.17 2.70
C ALA A 19 10.81 -25.64 2.91
N SER A 20 11.51 -24.85 2.08
CA SER A 20 11.48 -23.38 2.14
C SER A 20 10.25 -22.75 1.46
N VAL A 21 9.52 -23.49 0.62
CA VAL A 21 8.36 -22.98 -0.15
C VAL A 21 7.28 -22.34 0.74
N PRO A 22 6.87 -22.95 1.88
CA PRO A 22 5.86 -22.34 2.76
C PRO A 22 6.32 -20.99 3.33
N TRP A 23 7.60 -20.88 3.66
CA TRP A 23 8.18 -19.65 4.21
C TRP A 23 8.31 -18.57 3.13
N LEU A 24 8.79 -18.93 1.94
CA LEU A 24 8.83 -18.05 0.77
C LEU A 24 7.44 -17.51 0.42
N PHE A 25 6.39 -18.34 0.51
CA PHE A 25 5.02 -17.90 0.30
C PHE A 25 4.56 -16.90 1.37
N ALA A 26 4.87 -17.14 2.65
CA ALA A 26 4.53 -16.24 3.74
C ALA A 26 5.20 -14.87 3.59
N VAL A 27 6.51 -14.85 3.27
CA VAL A 27 7.26 -13.62 3.03
C VAL A 27 6.73 -12.89 1.78
N GLY A 28 6.51 -13.62 0.69
CA GLY A 28 5.96 -13.07 -0.55
C GLY A 28 4.59 -12.41 -0.35
N LYS A 29 3.71 -13.00 0.47
CA LYS A 29 2.41 -12.42 0.81
C LYS A 29 2.53 -11.10 1.58
N LEU A 30 3.47 -11.00 2.51
CA LEU A 30 3.72 -9.75 3.25
C LEU A 30 4.29 -8.67 2.33
N VAL A 31 5.27 -9.03 1.51
CA VAL A 31 5.88 -8.12 0.53
C VAL A 31 4.84 -7.64 -0.48
N GLY A 32 3.99 -8.54 -0.98
CA GLY A 32 2.89 -8.18 -1.88
C GLY A 32 1.91 -7.19 -1.24
N ARG A 33 1.53 -7.38 0.03
CA ARG A 33 0.67 -6.41 0.75
C ARG A 33 1.36 -5.06 0.94
N ALA A 34 2.65 -5.05 1.25
CA ALA A 34 3.42 -3.82 1.39
C ALA A 34 3.51 -3.06 0.05
N LEU A 35 3.75 -3.77 -1.05
CA LEU A 35 3.79 -3.18 -2.39
C LEU A 35 2.42 -2.60 -2.78
N VAL A 36 1.32 -3.31 -2.53
CA VAL A 36 -0.02 -2.79 -2.81
C VAL A 36 -0.30 -1.51 -2.03
N LEU A 37 0.06 -1.45 -0.74
CA LEU A 37 -0.09 -0.24 0.08
C LEU A 37 0.77 0.93 -0.43
N TYR A 38 1.93 0.64 -1.01
CA TYR A 38 2.83 1.65 -1.55
C TYR A 38 2.32 2.22 -2.89
N PHE A 39 1.87 1.35 -3.80
CA PHE A 39 1.44 1.77 -5.15
C PHE A 39 -0.01 2.26 -5.22
N HIS A 40 -0.89 1.73 -4.37
CA HIS A 40 -2.30 2.11 -4.30
C HIS A 40 -2.63 2.56 -2.87
N PRO A 41 -2.25 3.79 -2.49
CA PRO A 41 -2.68 4.35 -1.22
C PRO A 41 -4.21 4.49 -1.24
N VAL A 42 -4.92 3.60 -0.54
CA VAL A 42 -6.38 3.66 -0.30
C VAL A 42 -6.78 4.91 0.51
N THR A 43 -5.80 5.71 0.90
CA THR A 43 -5.89 6.92 1.70
C THR A 43 -5.82 8.18 0.84
N GLU A 44 -6.31 8.18 -0.40
CA GLU A 44 -6.43 9.41 -1.19
C GLU A 44 -7.90 9.77 -1.34
N VAL A 45 -8.27 10.97 -0.89
CA VAL A 45 -9.61 11.53 -1.05
C VAL A 45 -9.49 12.74 -1.97
N THR A 46 -10.19 12.67 -3.10
CA THR A 46 -10.31 13.78 -4.04
C THR A 46 -11.45 14.67 -3.58
N LEU A 47 -11.13 15.91 -3.19
CA LEU A 47 -12.12 16.92 -2.81
C LEU A 47 -12.24 17.92 -3.97
N GLU A 48 -13.45 18.08 -4.47
CA GLU A 48 -13.81 19.17 -5.37
C GLU A 48 -14.33 20.31 -4.50
N ILE A 49 -13.62 21.45 -4.50
CA ILE A 49 -13.99 22.63 -3.75
C ILE A 49 -14.44 23.67 -4.77
N GLU A 50 -15.71 24.04 -4.70
CA GLU A 50 -16.27 25.15 -5.49
C GLU A 50 -16.04 26.45 -4.69
N ASP A 51 -15.27 27.36 -5.27
CA ASP A 51 -14.96 28.66 -4.66
C ASP A 51 -16.13 29.64 -4.87
N GLU A 52 -16.18 30.74 -4.08
CA GLU A 52 -17.31 31.71 -4.09
C GLU A 52 -17.53 32.39 -5.47
N ASN A 53 -16.56 32.26 -6.38
CA ASN A 53 -16.62 32.75 -7.76
C ASN A 53 -17.09 31.69 -8.79
N GLY A 54 -17.44 30.47 -8.36
CA GLY A 54 -17.89 29.37 -9.23
C GLY A 54 -16.76 28.60 -9.92
N GLU A 55 -15.50 28.76 -9.50
CA GLU A 55 -14.39 27.93 -9.97
C GLU A 55 -14.27 26.66 -9.12
N VAL A 56 -14.21 25.50 -9.80
CA VAL A 56 -14.07 24.19 -9.15
C VAL A 56 -12.60 23.79 -9.14
N GLU A 57 -11.96 23.89 -7.97
CA GLU A 57 -10.61 23.35 -7.76
C GLU A 57 -10.69 21.90 -7.25
N THR A 58 -10.14 20.96 -8.03
CA THR A 58 -9.97 19.57 -7.61
C THR A 58 -8.64 19.41 -6.86
N ARG A 59 -8.69 19.04 -5.58
CA ARG A 59 -7.49 18.74 -4.77
C ARG A 59 -7.51 17.31 -4.24
N THR A 60 -6.49 16.54 -4.59
CA THR A 60 -6.28 15.17 -4.06
C THR A 60 -5.48 15.24 -2.76
N ILE A 61 -6.10 14.89 -1.64
CA ILE A 61 -5.48 14.94 -0.31
C ILE A 61 -5.25 13.51 0.20
N LYS A 62 -4.02 13.25 0.65
CA LYS A 62 -3.65 12.00 1.34
C LYS A 62 -4.19 12.00 2.78
N VAL A 63 -5.15 11.12 3.06
CA VAL A 63 -5.83 10.82 4.35
C VAL A 63 -4.85 10.39 5.46
N SER A 64 -3.62 10.02 5.14
CA SER A 64 -2.58 9.76 6.16
C SER A 64 -2.26 10.99 7.01
N ASN A 65 -2.63 12.19 6.55
CA ASN A 65 -2.56 13.42 7.32
C ASN A 65 -3.95 13.82 7.85
N SER A 66 -4.40 13.15 8.92
CA SER A 66 -5.72 13.35 9.55
C SER A 66 -5.97 14.78 10.01
N SER A 67 -4.91 15.52 10.36
CA SER A 67 -4.94 16.96 10.67
C SER A 67 -5.37 17.80 9.46
N ASP A 68 -4.72 17.59 8.31
CA ASP A 68 -5.01 18.34 7.08
C ASP A 68 -6.38 17.96 6.50
N LEU A 69 -6.75 16.67 6.58
CA LEU A 69 -8.07 16.22 6.14
C LEU A 69 -9.19 16.86 6.97
N ALA A 70 -9.04 16.90 8.30
CA ALA A 70 -10.03 17.52 9.19
C ALA A 70 -10.14 19.04 8.96
N GLN A 71 -9.01 19.74 8.74
CA GLN A 71 -9.05 21.17 8.43
C GLN A 71 -9.74 21.48 7.11
N ASN A 72 -9.50 20.69 6.06
CA ASN A 72 -10.14 20.89 4.76
C ASN A 72 -11.63 20.53 4.79
N LEU A 73 -12.02 19.46 5.51
CA LEU A 73 -13.44 19.12 5.73
C LEU A 73 -14.17 20.20 6.54
N LEU A 74 -13.54 20.75 7.58
CA LEU A 74 -14.13 21.83 8.40
C LEU A 74 -14.27 23.13 7.61
N LYS A 75 -13.31 23.46 6.74
CA LYS A 75 -13.42 24.60 5.81
C LYS A 75 -14.58 24.41 4.83
N ALA A 76 -14.67 23.25 4.18
CA ALA A 76 -15.78 22.93 3.28
C ALA A 76 -17.15 23.00 3.99
N LYS A 77 -17.26 22.45 5.21
CA LYS A 77 -18.50 22.51 5.99
C LYS A 77 -18.87 23.94 6.42
N ARG A 78 -17.90 24.79 6.72
CA ARG A 78 -18.14 26.19 7.11
C ARG A 78 -18.73 27.00 5.95
N ILE A 79 -18.30 26.71 4.72
CA ILE A 79 -18.81 27.37 3.51
C ILE A 79 -20.28 26.94 3.27
N VAL A 80 -20.61 25.66 3.45
CA VAL A 80 -21.99 25.14 3.24
C VAL A 80 -22.97 25.54 4.37
N GLY A 81 -22.47 25.89 5.55
CA GLY A 81 -23.30 26.23 6.72
C GLY A 81 -23.64 27.71 6.88
N HIS A 82 -23.32 28.56 5.91
CA HIS A 82 -23.67 29.97 5.91
C HIS A 82 -24.79 30.26 4.89
N ASP A 83 -25.93 29.61 5.11
CA ASP A 83 -27.23 29.92 4.49
C ASP A 83 -28.29 29.90 5.60
#